data_AF-A0A2W5RCM1-F1
#
_entry.id   AF-A0A2W5RCM1-F1
#
_cell.length_a   1.000
_cell.length_b   1.000
_cell.length_c   1.000
_cell.angle_alpha   90.00
_cell.angle_beta   90.00
_cell.angle_gamma   90.00
#
_symmetry.space_group_name_H-M   'P 1'
#
loop_
_entity.id
_entity.type
_entity.pdbx_description
1 polymer ?
#
loop_
_entity_poly.entity_id
_entity_poly.type
_entity_poly.pdbx_seq_one_letter_code
_entity_poly.pdbx_strand_id
1 'polypeptide(L)'
;MRALLLAGLAALSGLCAASAYPDKPVRLVVPFAPGGGTDLIARTLGLEMSRDLGQPVIVDNRPGAGTMIGTDNVAKSAADGYSVVVASF
;
A
#
# COMPACT_ATOMS: atom_id res chain seq x y z
N MET A 1 -36.83 -27.54 13.55
CA MET A 1 -36.12 -27.15 12.30
C MET A 1 -35.87 -25.65 12.18
N ARG A 2 -36.83 -24.75 12.47
CA ARG A 2 -36.62 -23.29 12.40
C ARG A 2 -35.45 -22.76 13.27
N ALA A 3 -35.29 -23.26 14.50
CA ALA A 3 -34.21 -22.83 15.40
C ALA A 3 -32.79 -23.19 14.89
N LEU A 4 -32.65 -24.28 14.13
CA LEU A 4 -31.38 -24.68 13.50
C LEU A 4 -30.99 -23.76 12.33
N LEU A 5 -31.98 -23.25 11.58
CA LEU A 5 -31.75 -22.28 10.51
C LEU A 5 -31.27 -20.91 11.04
N LEU A 6 -31.78 -20.46 12.19
CA LEU A 6 -31.37 -19.21 12.83
C LEU A 6 -29.94 -19.28 13.40
N ALA A 7 -29.54 -20.43 13.94
CA ALA A 7 -28.18 -20.63 14.45
C ALA A 7 -27.13 -20.66 13.31
N GLY A 8 -27.49 -21.19 12.13
CA GLY A 8 -26.61 -21.19 10.96
C GLY A 8 -26.33 -19.80 10.39
N LEU A 9 -27.32 -18.90 10.38
CA LEU A 9 -27.14 -17.52 9.87
C LEU A 9 -26.23 -16.66 10.74
N ALA A 10 -26.25 -16.84 12.07
CA ALA A 10 -25.38 -16.10 12.99
C ALA A 10 -23.90 -16.49 12.90
N ALA A 11 -23.59 -17.69 12.40
CA ALA A 11 -22.22 -18.15 12.21
C ALA A 11 -21.54 -17.51 10.98
N LEU A 12 -22.31 -17.04 9.97
CA LEU A 12 -21.75 -16.39 8.79
C LEU A 12 -21.37 -14.93 9.00
N SER A 13 -21.92 -14.26 10.03
CA SER A 13 -21.58 -12.85 10.34
C SER A 13 -20.12 -12.63 10.77
N GLY A 14 -19.39 -13.68 11.16
CA GLY A 14 -17.99 -13.59 11.58
C GLY A 14 -16.95 -13.73 10.47
N LEU A 15 -17.34 -14.10 9.25
CA LEU A 15 -16.38 -14.36 8.15
C LEU A 15 -15.97 -13.10 7.36
N CYS A 16 -16.57 -11.95 7.65
CA CYS A 16 -16.23 -10.69 6.99
C CYS A 16 -15.27 -9.86 7.87
N ALA A 17 -14.14 -10.46 8.25
CA ALA A 17 -13.02 -9.67 8.75
C ALA A 17 -12.33 -9.05 7.53
N ALA A 18 -12.79 -7.86 7.11
CA ALA A 18 -11.95 -7.02 6.28
C ALA A 18 -10.62 -6.86 7.02
N SER A 19 -9.52 -7.35 6.44
CA SER A 19 -8.21 -7.15 7.05
C SER A 19 -8.02 -5.64 7.23
N ALA A 20 -7.70 -5.21 8.44
CA ALA A 20 -7.48 -3.79 8.70
C ALA A 20 -6.28 -3.35 7.88
N TYR A 21 -6.53 -2.55 6.85
CA TYR A 21 -5.44 -1.97 6.07
C TYR A 21 -4.72 -0.90 6.92
N PRO A 22 -3.38 -0.85 6.92
CA PRO A 22 -2.46 -1.86 6.39
C PRO A 22 -2.10 -2.93 7.44
N ASP A 23 -2.03 -4.19 7.01
CA ASP A 23 -1.59 -5.34 7.82
C ASP A 23 -0.15 -5.81 7.52
N LYS A 24 0.51 -5.15 6.57
CA LYS A 24 1.89 -5.41 6.15
C LYS A 24 2.53 -4.11 5.62
N PRO A 25 3.87 -4.08 5.40
CA PRO A 25 4.55 -2.90 4.90
C PRO A 25 3.99 -2.38 3.56
N VAL A 26 3.94 -1.05 3.41
CA VAL A 26 3.56 -0.37 2.17
C VAL A 26 4.81 -0.02 1.37
N ARG A 27 4.81 -0.28 0.06
CA ARG A 27 5.90 0.10 -0.86
C ARG A 27 5.61 1.47 -1.48
N LEU A 28 6.48 2.42 -1.22
CA LEU A 28 6.48 3.75 -1.81
C LEU A 28 7.48 3.80 -2.97
N VAL A 29 6.99 3.66 -4.20
CA VAL A 29 7.81 3.65 -5.40
C VAL A 29 8.16 5.07 -5.81
N VAL A 30 9.45 5.33 -5.97
CA VAL A 30 10.00 6.61 -6.42
C VAL A 30 10.62 6.43 -7.80
N PRO A 31 10.06 7.00 -8.88
CA PRO A 31 10.54 6.78 -10.25
C PRO A 31 11.76 7.66 -10.60
N PHE A 32 12.61 7.93 -9.62
CA PHE A 32 13.82 8.77 -9.69
C PHE A 32 15.00 8.09 -9.01
N ALA A 33 16.22 8.56 -9.30
CA ALA A 33 17.43 8.05 -8.67
C ALA A 33 17.42 8.30 -7.15
N PRO A 34 17.99 7.39 -6.33
CA PRO A 34 18.12 7.59 -4.89
C PRO A 34 19.01 8.81 -4.57
N GLY A 35 18.73 9.49 -3.47
CA GLY A 35 19.45 10.68 -3.01
C GLY A 35 19.04 12.01 -3.69
N GLY A 36 18.18 11.98 -4.71
CA GLY A 36 17.62 13.19 -5.34
C GLY A 36 16.50 13.84 -4.52
N GLY A 37 16.03 15.01 -4.96
CA GLY A 37 14.97 15.76 -4.27
C GLY A 37 13.69 14.96 -4.01
N THR A 38 13.21 14.22 -5.01
CA THR A 38 12.01 13.36 -4.86
C THR A 38 12.23 12.21 -3.87
N ASP A 39 13.44 11.63 -3.84
CA ASP A 39 13.78 10.57 -2.88
C ASP A 39 13.82 11.10 -1.44
N LEU A 40 14.37 12.28 -1.22
CA LEU A 40 14.36 12.93 0.10
C LEU A 40 12.93 13.22 0.56
N ILE A 41 12.09 13.79 -0.31
CA ILE A 41 10.67 14.02 -0.02
C ILE A 41 9.97 12.70 0.32
N ALA A 42 10.19 11.64 -0.47
CA ALA A 42 9.58 10.34 -0.25
C ALA A 42 10.01 9.69 1.07
N ARG A 43 11.28 9.85 1.49
CA ARG A 43 11.76 9.34 2.78
C ARG A 43 11.16 10.08 3.97
N THR A 44 11.01 11.40 3.89
CA THR A 44 10.33 12.19 4.92
C THR A 44 8.84 11.82 4.98
N LEU A 45 8.18 11.74 3.82
CA LEU A 45 6.78 11.33 3.74
C LEU A 45 6.55 9.92 4.27
N GLY A 46 7.40 8.97 3.86
CA GLY A 46 7.32 7.57 4.31
C GLY A 46 7.49 7.42 5.81
N LEU A 47 8.32 8.25 6.46
CA LEU A 47 8.46 8.26 7.91
C LEU A 47 7.17 8.67 8.60
N GLU A 48 6.51 9.75 8.16
CA GLU A 48 5.25 10.20 8.75
C GLU A 48 4.10 9.23 8.45
N MET A 49 3.99 8.75 7.21
CA MET A 49 3.02 7.72 6.84
C MET A 49 3.19 6.47 7.71
N SER A 50 4.42 6.04 7.98
CA SER A 50 4.66 4.86 8.81
C SER A 50 4.16 5.04 10.25
N ARG A 51 4.24 6.26 10.80
CA ARG A 51 3.69 6.59 12.13
C ARG A 51 2.17 6.53 12.13
N ASP A 52 1.54 7.12 11.11
CA ASP A 52 0.08 7.19 11.01
C ASP A 52 -0.54 5.82 10.72
N LEU A 53 0.11 5.02 9.87
CA LEU A 53 -0.37 3.71 9.43
C LEU A 53 -0.03 2.58 10.39
N GLY A 54 0.93 2.77 11.30
CA GLY A 54 1.42 1.72 12.20
C GLY A 54 2.15 0.57 11.49
N GLN A 55 2.46 0.73 10.21
CA GLN A 55 3.21 -0.22 9.39
C GLN A 55 4.42 0.45 8.74
N PRO A 56 5.50 -0.28 8.45
CA PRO A 56 6.63 0.27 7.73
C PRO A 56 6.24 0.77 6.33
N VAL A 57 6.79 1.90 5.92
CA VAL A 57 6.72 2.40 4.54
C VAL A 57 8.11 2.28 3.92
N ILE A 58 8.24 1.46 2.87
CA ILE A 58 9.50 1.11 2.24
C ILE A 58 9.66 1.90 0.94
N VAL A 59 10.67 2.76 0.88
CA VAL A 59 11.03 3.50 -0.33
C VAL A 59 11.75 2.58 -1.33
N ASP A 60 11.20 2.44 -2.53
CA ASP A 60 11.75 1.63 -3.65
C ASP A 60 12.04 2.53 -4.85
N ASN A 61 13.32 2.83 -5.11
CA ASN A 61 13.73 3.67 -6.22
C ASN A 61 13.78 2.88 -7.54
N ARG A 62 12.94 3.27 -8.51
CA ARG A 62 12.83 2.65 -9.84
C ARG A 62 12.96 3.68 -10.97
N PRO A 63 14.15 4.25 -11.20
CA PRO A 63 14.37 5.24 -12.24
C PRO A 63 14.29 4.65 -13.65
N GLY A 64 14.07 5.52 -14.64
CA GLY A 64 14.24 5.23 -16.06
C GLY A 64 13.03 5.60 -16.92
N ALA A 65 13.28 5.72 -18.23
CA ALA A 65 12.31 6.06 -19.27
C ALA A 65 11.42 7.28 -18.92
N GLY A 66 12.01 8.34 -18.36
CA GLY A 66 11.26 9.56 -17.98
C GLY A 66 10.13 9.25 -17.01
N THR A 67 10.46 8.58 -15.90
CA THR A 67 9.55 8.08 -14.84
C THR A 67 8.63 6.91 -15.21
N MET A 68 8.52 6.52 -16.48
CA MET A 68 7.58 5.48 -16.90
C MET A 68 7.81 4.12 -16.24
N ILE A 69 9.06 3.72 -15.96
CA ILE A 69 9.35 2.40 -15.37
C ILE A 69 8.74 2.25 -13.97
N GLY A 70 8.94 3.23 -13.09
CA GLY A 70 8.39 3.19 -11.74
C GLY A 70 6.86 3.37 -11.73
N THR A 71 6.32 4.24 -12.58
CA THR A 71 4.87 4.44 -12.69
C THR A 71 4.16 3.20 -13.22
N ASP A 72 4.67 2.58 -14.29
CA ASP A 72 4.12 1.35 -14.86
C ASP A 72 4.20 0.17 -13.87
N ASN A 73 5.27 0.11 -13.06
CA ASN A 73 5.39 -0.89 -11.99
C ASN A 73 4.24 -0.81 -10.97
N VAL A 74 3.86 0.39 -10.55
CA VAL A 74 2.73 0.58 -9.62
C VAL A 74 1.40 0.36 -10.34
N ALA A 75 1.25 0.87 -11.56
CA ALA A 75 0.02 0.70 -12.36
C ALA A 75 -0.35 -0.78 -12.59
N LYS A 76 0.65 -1.67 -12.66
CA LYS A 76 0.47 -3.12 -12.84
C LYS A 76 0.42 -3.93 -11.54
N SER A 77 0.60 -3.29 -10.39
CA SER A 77 0.49 -3.96 -9.09
C SER A 77 -0.96 -4.26 -8.72
N ALA A 78 -1.16 -5.10 -7.71
CA ALA A 78 -2.49 -5.31 -7.14
C ALA A 78 -3.08 -3.98 -6.64
N ALA A 79 -4.37 -3.76 -6.90
CA ALA A 79 -5.09 -2.58 -6.43
C ALA A 79 -5.49 -2.71 -4.94
N ASP A 80 -4.51 -3.05 -4.09
CA ASP A 80 -4.69 -3.36 -2.67
C ASP A 80 -4.10 -2.31 -1.72
N GLY A 81 -3.57 -1.21 -2.27
CA GLY A 81 -3.02 -0.07 -1.51
C GLY A 81 -1.56 -0.24 -1.07
N TYR A 82 -0.94 -1.41 -1.22
CA TYR A 82 0.43 -1.65 -0.73
C TYR A 82 1.52 -1.22 -1.71
N SER A 83 1.15 -0.71 -2.88
CA SER A 83 2.08 -0.13 -3.85
C SER A 83 1.58 1.24 -4.26
N VAL A 84 2.30 2.29 -3.87
CA VAL A 84 1.93 3.68 -4.15
C VAL A 84 3.11 4.37 -4.81
N VAL A 85 2.85 5.23 -5.80
CA VAL A 85 3.90 6.02 -6.47
C VAL A 85 3.95 7.44 -5.91
N VAL A 86 5.14 7.97 -5.70
CA VAL A 86 5.39 9.39 -5.41
C VAL A 86 6.28 9.95 -6.49
N ALA A 87 5.78 10.98 -7.19
CA ALA A 87 6.50 11.63 -8.27
C ALA A 87 6.36 13.16 -8.18
N SER A 88 7.30 13.86 -8.79
CA SER A 88 7.38 15.33 -8.94
C SER A 88 7.63 15.66 -10.41
N PHE A 89 7.13 16.80 -10.89
CA PHE A 89 7.28 17.26 -12.28
C PHE A 89 8.33 18.35 -12.43
#